data_AF-A0A0D6QSP0-F1
#
_entry.id   AF-A0A0D6QSP0-F1
#
_cell.length_a   1.000
_cell.length_b   1.000
_cell.length_c   1.000
_cell.angle_alpha   90.00
_cell.angle_beta   90.00
_cell.angle_gamma   90.00
#
_symmetry.space_group_name_H-M   'P 1'
#
loop_
_entity.id
_entity.type
_entity.pdbx_description
1 polymer ?
#
loop_
_entity_poly.entity_id
_entity_poly.type
_entity_poly.pdbx_seq_one_letter_code
_entity_poly.pdbx_strand_id
1 'polypeptide(L)'
;MHVRCVLNAKRPSGLAFVPSIWFARRFSNTRVAESKAKIFSEMDMKNIGVLMPDPLMLYLREILETKFTLYKLWEAEDQRAFVGKHSDSIRAVACCPSGRAINTEIIDALPKLEIVSTFSAGLDKVDLVKCKERGIAVTNTPDVLTDDVADLALGLMLSTLRQISAADRYVREGKWPKGDYKLTTKLSGKNVGIVGLGRIGLAIAKRAEAFGCKIAYNSRSKKSNVNFKYYSSVVDLAASSDVLVVACPLTKESYHIVDRSVIDALGPKAIIVNIGRGTLIDEKDLVKALVEARLGGAGLDVFENEPHVPKELFEMDNVVLLPHVGSGTWETRKEMADLVIGNLEAYFSKKPLLTPVE
;
A
#
# COMPACT_ATOMS: atom_id res chain seq x y z
N MET A 1 22.13 28.63 -44.16
CA MET A 1 21.64 29.60 -45.16
C MET A 1 20.13 29.67 -45.00
N HIS A 2 19.53 30.59 -44.24
CA HIS A 2 19.20 31.99 -44.62
C HIS A 2 18.60 32.05 -46.04
N VAL A 3 17.37 32.54 -46.26
CA VAL A 3 17.04 33.97 -46.29
C VAL A 3 15.53 34.22 -46.08
N ARG A 4 15.22 35.28 -45.31
CA ARG A 4 13.95 36.04 -45.17
C ARG A 4 13.81 37.11 -46.28
N CYS A 5 12.59 37.50 -46.67
CA CYS A 5 12.14 38.90 -46.93
C CYS A 5 10.68 38.89 -47.44
N VAL A 6 9.64 39.32 -46.71
CA VAL A 6 9.09 40.68 -46.40
C VAL A 6 8.76 41.58 -47.60
N LEU A 7 7.46 41.90 -47.76
CA LEU A 7 6.82 43.24 -47.84
C LEU A 7 5.70 43.33 -48.90
N ASN A 8 4.49 43.68 -48.49
CA ASN A 8 3.78 44.78 -49.14
C ASN A 8 2.74 45.43 -48.22
N ALA A 9 2.72 46.76 -48.26
CA ALA A 9 2.00 47.65 -47.36
C ALA A 9 0.66 48.14 -47.95
N LYS A 10 -0.29 48.52 -47.08
CA LYS A 10 -1.14 49.72 -47.23
C LYS A 10 -1.97 49.99 -45.96
N ARG A 11 -1.76 51.17 -45.37
CA ARG A 11 -2.66 51.91 -44.45
C ARG A 11 -3.69 52.70 -45.30
N PRO A 12 -4.85 53.18 -44.79
CA PRO A 12 -5.00 54.25 -43.76
C PRO A 12 -6.24 53.98 -42.84
N SER A 13 -6.70 54.75 -41.84
CA SER A 13 -6.47 56.08 -41.24
C SER A 13 -7.40 56.16 -40.01
N GLY A 14 -7.06 57.00 -39.02
CA GLY A 14 -8.06 57.77 -38.26
C GLY A 14 -8.44 57.28 -36.86
N LEU A 15 -7.86 57.93 -35.84
CA LEU A 15 -8.52 58.90 -34.95
C LEU A 15 -7.93 58.84 -33.54
N ALA A 16 -7.54 60.02 -33.06
CA ALA A 16 -6.97 60.29 -31.75
C ALA A 16 -8.05 60.42 -30.69
N PHE A 17 -7.77 59.97 -29.46
CA PHE A 17 -8.33 60.53 -28.23
C PHE A 17 -7.35 60.30 -27.07
N VAL A 18 -7.07 61.36 -26.31
CA VAL A 18 -6.27 61.36 -25.06
C VAL A 18 -7.24 61.55 -23.86
N PRO A 19 -6.80 61.47 -22.59
CA PRO A 19 -6.97 60.32 -21.70
C PRO A 19 -7.97 60.59 -20.54
N SER A 20 -8.46 59.55 -19.88
CA SER A 20 -9.08 59.69 -18.56
C SER A 20 -8.48 58.69 -17.56
N ILE A 21 -7.74 59.28 -16.62
CA ILE A 21 -7.25 58.71 -15.38
C ILE A 21 -8.45 58.28 -14.53
N TRP A 22 -8.62 56.97 -14.25
CA TRP A 22 -9.36 56.44 -13.08
C TRP A 22 -9.12 54.93 -13.00
N PHE A 23 -8.01 54.49 -12.39
CA PHE A 23 -7.92 53.15 -11.79
C PHE A 23 -6.77 53.14 -10.78
N ALA A 24 -7.06 53.62 -9.58
CA ALA A 24 -6.19 53.44 -8.41
C ALA A 24 -6.88 52.53 -7.40
N ARG A 25 -6.11 51.55 -6.93
CA ARG A 25 -6.25 50.80 -5.66
C ARG A 25 -7.45 49.85 -5.50
N ARG A 26 -7.26 48.61 -5.96
CA ARG A 26 -7.84 47.42 -5.29
C ARG A 26 -7.09 46.12 -5.62
N PHE A 27 -5.76 46.09 -5.49
CA PHE A 27 -4.97 44.87 -5.76
C PHE A 27 -3.88 44.52 -4.72
N SER A 28 -3.85 45.17 -3.55
CA SER A 28 -2.86 44.88 -2.50
C SER A 28 -3.41 44.12 -1.29
N ASN A 29 -4.73 44.13 -1.04
CA ASN A 29 -5.28 43.51 0.18
C ASN A 29 -5.58 42.01 0.07
N THR A 30 -5.88 41.47 -1.10
CA THR A 30 -6.20 40.04 -1.27
C THR A 30 -4.98 39.15 -1.16
N ARG A 31 -3.86 39.47 -1.83
CA ARG A 31 -2.62 38.70 -1.70
C ARG A 31 -2.01 38.76 -0.30
N VAL A 32 -2.12 39.91 0.38
CA VAL A 32 -1.63 40.07 1.76
C VAL A 32 -2.55 39.35 2.75
N ALA A 33 -3.87 39.33 2.52
CA ALA A 33 -4.80 38.55 3.34
C ALA A 33 -4.64 37.03 3.13
N GLU A 34 -4.45 36.57 1.89
CA GLU A 34 -4.15 35.16 1.58
C GLU A 34 -2.79 34.74 2.16
N SER A 35 -1.76 35.60 2.04
CA SER A 35 -0.45 35.35 2.64
C SER A 35 -0.51 35.33 4.17
N LYS A 36 -1.23 36.27 4.81
CA LYS A 36 -1.41 36.28 6.26
C LYS A 36 -2.25 35.09 6.74
N ALA A 37 -3.32 34.72 6.04
CA ALA A 37 -4.15 33.55 6.38
C ALA A 37 -3.35 32.24 6.24
N LYS A 38 -2.50 32.15 5.22
CA LYS A 38 -1.59 31.01 5.02
C LYS A 38 -0.54 30.91 6.13
N ILE A 39 0.09 32.04 6.49
CA ILE A 39 1.07 32.11 7.60
C ILE A 39 0.39 31.83 8.95
N PHE A 40 -0.83 32.33 9.17
CA PHE A 40 -1.60 32.05 10.39
C PHE A 40 -2.00 30.56 10.47
N SER A 41 -2.43 29.96 9.36
CA SER A 41 -2.75 28.52 9.31
C SER A 41 -1.51 27.63 9.49
N GLU A 42 -0.35 28.05 8.96
CA GLU A 42 0.90 27.32 9.12
C GLU A 42 1.45 27.42 10.56
N MET A 43 1.31 28.57 11.22
CA MET A 43 1.66 28.73 12.65
C MET A 43 0.71 27.96 13.58
N ASP A 44 -0.58 27.85 13.25
CA ASP A 44 -1.56 27.13 14.08
C ASP A 44 -1.33 25.60 14.03
N MET A 45 -1.00 25.06 12.85
CA MET A 45 -0.69 23.62 12.71
C MET A 45 0.58 23.21 13.45
N LYS A 46 1.57 24.12 13.59
CA LYS A 46 2.83 23.80 14.27
C LYS A 46 2.63 23.45 15.75
N ASN A 47 1.57 23.96 16.38
CA ASN A 47 1.23 23.69 17.78
C ASN A 47 0.54 22.33 17.99
N ILE A 48 0.26 21.59 16.92
CA ILE A 48 -0.45 20.31 16.97
C ILE A 48 0.57 19.18 17.08
N GLY A 49 0.43 18.37 18.12
CA GLY A 49 1.26 17.20 18.35
C GLY A 49 0.84 16.01 17.50
N VAL A 50 1.77 15.51 16.69
CA VAL A 50 1.61 14.26 15.92
C VAL A 50 2.58 13.23 16.48
N LEU A 51 2.07 12.11 17.00
CA LEU A 51 2.89 10.97 17.39
C LEU A 51 3.15 10.09 16.17
N MET A 52 4.42 9.76 15.93
CA MET A 52 4.82 8.75 14.96
C MET A 52 5.51 7.61 15.73
N PRO A 53 4.89 6.42 15.81
CA PRO A 53 5.41 5.31 16.61
C PRO A 53 6.70 4.68 16.07
N ASP A 54 6.84 4.63 14.74
CA ASP A 54 7.93 3.97 14.02
C ASP A 54 8.44 4.87 12.89
N PRO A 55 9.70 4.73 12.45
CA PRO A 55 10.24 5.55 11.38
C PRO A 55 9.55 5.24 10.05
N LEU A 56 8.67 6.14 9.62
CA LEU A 56 8.06 6.10 8.28
C LEU A 56 9.01 6.69 7.22
N MET A 57 8.57 6.70 5.95
CA MET A 57 9.35 7.26 4.83
C MET A 57 9.89 8.66 5.16
N LEU A 58 11.17 8.89 4.82
CA LEU A 58 11.87 10.16 5.09
C LEU A 58 11.08 11.39 4.63
N TYR A 59 10.54 11.34 3.40
CA TYR A 59 9.70 12.40 2.82
C TYR A 59 8.49 12.76 3.70
N LEU A 60 7.75 11.76 4.16
CA LEU A 60 6.61 11.96 5.05
C LEU A 60 7.05 12.59 6.37
N ARG A 61 8.14 12.08 6.96
CA ARG A 61 8.69 12.57 8.22
C ARG A 61 9.09 14.04 8.11
N GLU A 62 9.88 14.41 7.10
CA GLU A 62 10.35 15.79 6.92
C GLU A 62 9.19 16.77 6.75
N ILE A 63 8.17 16.41 5.97
CA ILE A 63 6.99 17.28 5.80
C ILE A 63 6.22 17.40 7.12
N LEU A 64 5.99 16.30 7.84
CA LEU A 64 5.29 16.37 9.13
C LEU A 64 6.09 17.18 10.16
N GLU A 65 7.42 17.07 10.18
CA GLU A 65 8.29 17.90 11.02
C GLU A 65 8.20 19.39 10.66
N THR A 66 8.00 19.75 9.40
CA THR A 66 7.83 21.16 9.03
C THR A 66 6.47 21.70 9.46
N LYS A 67 5.39 20.90 9.36
CA LYS A 67 4.00 21.33 9.56
C LYS A 67 3.48 21.19 10.98
N PHE A 68 3.97 20.21 11.72
CA PHE A 68 3.46 19.80 13.04
C PHE A 68 4.59 19.72 14.08
N THR A 69 4.23 19.55 15.35
CA THR A 69 5.17 19.11 16.37
C THR A 69 5.22 17.58 16.34
N LEU A 70 6.26 17.02 15.73
CA LEU A 70 6.41 15.58 15.56
C LEU A 70 7.07 14.93 16.79
N TYR A 71 6.36 14.01 17.43
CA TYR A 71 6.85 13.16 18.51
C TYR A 71 7.27 11.81 17.95
N LYS A 72 8.56 11.49 18.05
CA LYS A 72 9.17 10.30 17.46
C LYS A 72 9.38 9.23 18.52
N LEU A 73 8.46 8.27 18.61
CA LEU A 73 8.50 7.30 19.71
C LEU A 73 9.71 6.36 19.62
N TRP A 74 10.16 6.03 18.41
CA TRP A 74 11.30 5.14 18.19
C TRP A 74 12.65 5.72 18.64
N GLU A 75 12.73 7.03 18.86
CA GLU A 75 13.94 7.70 19.39
C GLU A 75 13.96 7.72 20.93
N ALA A 76 12.85 7.35 21.59
CA ALA A 76 12.76 7.34 23.04
C ALA A 76 13.31 6.04 23.65
N GLU A 77 14.19 6.16 24.63
CA GLU A 77 14.71 5.02 25.41
C GLU A 77 13.58 4.34 26.21
N ASP A 78 12.76 5.13 26.92
CA ASP A 78 11.55 4.68 27.58
C ASP A 78 10.31 5.25 26.89
N GLN A 79 9.70 4.41 26.05
CA GLN A 79 8.54 4.76 25.25
C GLN A 79 7.29 5.02 26.10
N ARG A 80 7.13 4.32 27.23
CA ARG A 80 5.96 4.50 28.09
C ARG A 80 6.05 5.84 28.82
N ALA A 81 7.22 6.15 29.37
CA ALA A 81 7.49 7.45 29.98
C ALA A 81 7.37 8.58 28.96
N PHE A 82 7.84 8.38 27.73
CA PHE A 82 7.72 9.36 26.65
C PHE A 82 6.25 9.68 26.30
N VAL A 83 5.42 8.64 26.10
CA VAL A 83 3.98 8.84 25.86
C VAL A 83 3.32 9.52 27.05
N GLY A 84 3.62 9.09 28.29
CA GLY A 84 3.07 9.71 29.50
C GLY A 84 3.43 11.18 29.65
N LYS A 85 4.65 11.58 29.27
CA LYS A 85 5.12 12.97 29.30
C LYS A 85 4.42 13.88 28.28
N HIS A 86 4.00 13.32 27.14
CA HIS A 86 3.47 14.07 26.00
C HIS A 86 1.98 13.82 25.71
N SER A 87 1.31 13.04 26.56
CA SER A 87 -0.08 12.57 26.37
C SER A 87 -1.07 13.69 26.11
N ASP A 88 -0.93 14.82 26.82
CA ASP A 88 -1.81 16.00 26.69
C ASP A 88 -1.48 16.91 25.51
N SER A 89 -0.38 16.65 24.78
CA SER A 89 0.04 17.42 23.61
C SER A 89 -0.24 16.71 22.29
N ILE A 90 -0.35 15.38 22.31
CA ILE A 90 -0.56 14.55 21.12
C ILE A 90 -2.04 14.55 20.76
N ARG A 91 -2.34 15.04 19.56
CA ARG A 91 -3.71 15.10 18.98
C ARG A 91 -3.88 14.19 17.77
N ALA A 92 -2.79 13.74 17.16
CA ALA A 92 -2.83 12.82 16.03
C ALA A 92 -1.79 11.71 16.15
N VAL A 93 -2.05 10.57 15.51
CA VAL A 93 -1.07 9.52 15.27
C VAL A 93 -0.87 9.32 13.77
N ALA A 94 0.38 9.28 13.31
CA ALA A 94 0.77 8.83 11.97
C ALA A 94 1.49 7.49 12.08
N CYS A 95 0.92 6.41 11.54
CA CYS A 95 1.40 5.04 11.75
C CYS A 95 1.37 4.17 10.49
N CYS A 96 1.94 2.97 10.55
CA CYS A 96 1.86 1.95 9.49
C CYS A 96 1.61 0.57 10.11
N PRO A 97 0.80 -0.32 9.50
CA PRO A 97 0.60 -1.68 9.98
C PRO A 97 1.84 -2.57 9.89
N SER A 98 2.90 -2.19 9.18
CA SER A 98 4.18 -2.89 9.30
C SER A 98 4.91 -2.58 10.61
N GLY A 99 4.55 -1.48 11.28
CA GLY A 99 5.11 -1.05 12.57
C GLY A 99 4.28 -1.50 13.77
N ARG A 100 4.31 -0.69 14.82
CA ARG A 100 3.60 -0.87 16.08
C ARG A 100 2.08 -0.78 15.89
N ALA A 101 1.37 -1.63 16.65
CA ALA A 101 -0.08 -1.55 16.73
C ALA A 101 -0.55 -0.30 17.49
N ILE A 102 -1.56 0.36 16.94
CA ILE A 102 -2.34 1.40 17.61
C ILE A 102 -3.50 0.72 18.35
N ASN A 103 -3.14 0.03 19.43
CA ASN A 103 -4.05 -0.75 20.26
C ASN A 103 -4.78 0.13 21.31
N THR A 104 -5.65 -0.50 22.09
CA THR A 104 -6.39 0.17 23.18
C THR A 104 -5.47 0.88 24.17
N GLU A 105 -4.32 0.30 24.53
CA GLU A 105 -3.38 0.88 25.52
C GLU A 105 -2.82 2.23 25.06
N ILE A 106 -2.31 2.31 23.82
CA ILE A 106 -1.77 3.59 23.32
C ILE A 106 -2.88 4.61 23.08
N ILE A 107 -4.06 4.17 22.64
CA ILE A 107 -5.21 5.07 22.49
C ILE A 107 -5.56 5.67 23.86
N ASP A 108 -5.75 4.86 24.90
CA ASP A 108 -6.09 5.31 26.25
C ASP A 108 -5.01 6.19 26.91
N ALA A 109 -3.74 5.97 26.56
CA ALA A 109 -2.64 6.82 27.01
C ALA A 109 -2.64 8.23 26.37
N LEU A 110 -3.44 8.45 25.32
CA LEU A 110 -3.54 9.72 24.59
C LEU A 110 -4.95 10.33 24.76
N PRO A 111 -5.24 11.05 25.85
CA PRO A 111 -6.58 11.55 26.16
C PRO A 111 -7.10 12.57 25.14
N LYS A 112 -6.21 13.29 24.45
CA LYS A 112 -6.55 14.30 23.43
C LYS A 112 -6.39 13.80 21.98
N LEU A 113 -6.24 12.50 21.79
CA LEU A 113 -6.17 11.92 20.45
C LEU A 113 -7.48 12.20 19.69
N GLU A 114 -7.35 12.72 18.48
CA GLU A 114 -8.45 13.15 17.62
C GLU A 114 -8.46 12.40 16.28
N ILE A 115 -7.29 12.03 15.75
CA ILE A 115 -7.18 11.34 14.45
C ILE A 115 -6.01 10.33 14.42
N VAL A 116 -6.24 9.18 13.79
CA VAL A 116 -5.22 8.20 13.40
C VAL A 116 -5.14 8.14 11.88
N SER A 117 -4.05 8.62 11.30
CA SER A 117 -3.78 8.55 9.87
C SER A 117 -2.77 7.44 9.57
N THR A 118 -3.22 6.37 8.90
CA THR A 118 -2.32 5.27 8.54
C THR A 118 -1.71 5.43 7.16
N PHE A 119 -0.40 5.22 7.06
CA PHE A 119 0.39 5.10 5.83
C PHE A 119 0.24 3.70 5.22
N SER A 120 -0.99 3.27 4.98
CA SER A 120 -1.31 1.96 4.41
C SER A 120 -2.77 1.86 3.98
N ALA A 121 -3.15 0.84 3.21
CA ALA A 121 -4.56 0.52 2.96
C ALA A 121 -5.19 -0.35 4.07
N GLY A 122 -4.41 -1.23 4.71
CA GLY A 122 -4.89 -2.15 5.75
C GLY A 122 -5.02 -1.47 7.12
N LEU A 123 -5.90 -1.99 7.98
CA LEU A 123 -6.23 -1.40 9.28
C LEU A 123 -6.13 -2.40 10.43
N ASP A 124 -5.55 -3.57 10.17
CA ASP A 124 -5.46 -4.71 11.09
C ASP A 124 -4.70 -4.39 12.40
N LYS A 125 -3.86 -3.35 12.39
CA LYS A 125 -3.10 -2.88 13.56
C LYS A 125 -3.71 -1.65 14.25
N VAL A 126 -4.90 -1.19 13.86
CA VAL A 126 -5.60 -0.08 14.52
C VAL A 126 -6.85 -0.61 15.20
N ASP A 127 -7.03 -0.31 16.48
CA ASP A 127 -8.25 -0.64 17.21
C ASP A 127 -9.41 0.28 16.80
N LEU A 128 -10.06 -0.07 15.68
CA LEU A 128 -11.15 0.70 15.10
C LEU A 128 -12.36 0.81 16.04
N VAL A 129 -12.61 -0.21 16.86
CA VAL A 129 -13.71 -0.20 17.83
C VAL A 129 -13.45 0.87 18.87
N LYS A 130 -12.26 0.88 19.47
CA LYS A 130 -11.88 1.90 20.46
C LYS A 130 -11.82 3.31 19.87
N CYS A 131 -11.31 3.46 18.64
CA CYS A 131 -11.34 4.75 17.95
C CYS A 131 -12.77 5.29 17.83
N LYS A 132 -13.71 4.44 17.39
CA LYS A 132 -15.13 4.80 17.26
C LYS A 132 -15.76 5.17 18.60
N GLU A 133 -15.52 4.40 19.66
CA GLU A 133 -16.01 4.68 21.02
C GLU A 133 -15.56 6.05 21.53
N ARG A 134 -14.34 6.47 21.17
CA ARG A 134 -13.77 7.76 21.58
C ARG A 134 -13.98 8.90 20.59
N GLY A 135 -14.68 8.66 19.48
CA GLY A 135 -14.88 9.66 18.42
C GLY A 135 -13.59 10.06 17.70
N ILE A 136 -12.60 9.18 17.67
CA ILE A 136 -11.32 9.38 16.99
C ILE A 136 -11.50 9.06 15.50
N ALA A 137 -11.18 10.01 14.63
CA ALA A 137 -11.20 9.80 13.19
C ALA A 137 -10.09 8.82 12.76
N VAL A 138 -10.38 8.00 11.75
CA VAL A 138 -9.37 7.09 11.16
C VAL A 138 -9.33 7.30 9.65
N THR A 139 -8.13 7.44 9.09
CA THR A 139 -7.93 7.55 7.63
C THR A 139 -6.86 6.59 7.16
N ASN A 140 -6.98 6.09 5.94
CA ASN A 140 -5.99 5.21 5.32
C ASN A 140 -5.60 5.71 3.92
N THR A 141 -4.79 4.94 3.19
CA THR A 141 -4.34 5.26 1.82
C THR A 141 -4.86 4.23 0.81
N PRO A 142 -6.18 4.17 0.56
CA PRO A 142 -6.77 3.28 -0.42
C PRO A 142 -6.41 3.75 -1.84
N ASP A 143 -6.65 2.90 -2.83
CA ASP A 143 -6.53 3.18 -4.26
C ASP A 143 -5.08 3.40 -4.77
N VAL A 144 -4.30 4.31 -4.18
CA VAL A 144 -2.96 4.74 -4.64
C VAL A 144 -1.91 3.63 -4.76
N LEU A 145 -2.05 2.55 -3.99
CA LEU A 145 -1.12 1.40 -3.99
C LEU A 145 -1.61 0.20 -4.81
N THR A 146 -2.78 0.32 -5.43
CA THR A 146 -3.46 -0.83 -6.06
C THR A 146 -2.64 -1.41 -7.21
N ASP A 147 -2.05 -0.56 -8.03
CA ASP A 147 -1.33 -0.99 -9.22
C ASP A 147 0.00 -1.65 -8.87
N ASP A 148 0.81 -1.06 -8.00
CA ASP A 148 2.10 -1.65 -7.61
C ASP A 148 1.94 -2.99 -6.89
N VAL A 149 0.94 -3.13 -6.00
CA VAL A 149 0.69 -4.41 -5.34
C VAL A 149 0.23 -5.47 -6.34
N ALA A 150 -0.57 -5.07 -7.34
CA ALA A 150 -1.00 -5.97 -8.41
C ALA A 150 0.15 -6.36 -9.36
N ASP A 151 1.04 -5.41 -9.66
CA ASP A 151 2.25 -5.65 -10.45
C ASP A 151 3.18 -6.61 -9.72
N LEU A 152 3.36 -6.45 -8.40
CA LEU A 152 4.17 -7.35 -7.60
C LEU A 152 3.60 -8.77 -7.56
N ALA A 153 2.27 -8.92 -7.46
CA ALA A 153 1.63 -10.23 -7.51
C ALA A 153 1.94 -10.96 -8.83
N LEU A 154 1.84 -10.26 -9.97
CA LEU A 154 2.23 -10.82 -11.27
C LEU A 154 3.73 -11.13 -11.35
N GLY A 155 4.57 -10.26 -10.79
CA GLY A 155 6.00 -10.47 -10.66
C GLY A 155 6.34 -11.73 -9.85
N LEU A 156 5.67 -11.95 -8.72
CA LEU A 156 5.79 -13.16 -7.90
C LEU A 156 5.31 -14.41 -8.64
N MET A 157 4.17 -14.33 -9.34
CA MET A 157 3.66 -15.44 -10.16
C MET A 157 4.69 -15.87 -11.22
N LEU A 158 5.22 -14.91 -11.98
CA LEU A 158 6.23 -15.16 -13.01
C LEU A 158 7.53 -15.67 -12.40
N SER A 159 8.03 -15.01 -11.35
CA SER A 159 9.30 -15.34 -10.71
C SER A 159 9.28 -16.74 -10.10
N THR A 160 8.16 -17.15 -9.53
CA THR A 160 8.01 -18.49 -8.92
C THR A 160 7.89 -19.57 -10.00
N LEU A 161 6.99 -19.40 -10.99
CA LEU A 161 6.78 -20.41 -12.04
C LEU A 161 7.98 -20.56 -12.98
N ARG A 162 8.68 -19.46 -13.27
CA ARG A 162 9.86 -19.42 -14.14
C ARG A 162 11.18 -19.54 -13.38
N GLN A 163 11.12 -19.60 -12.05
CA GLN A 163 12.27 -19.66 -11.14
C GLN A 163 13.31 -18.58 -11.43
N ILE A 164 12.87 -17.34 -11.62
CA ILE A 164 13.73 -16.23 -12.07
C ILE A 164 14.86 -15.97 -11.06
N SER A 165 14.56 -15.95 -9.76
CA SER A 165 15.58 -15.70 -8.73
C SER A 165 16.61 -16.83 -8.66
N ALA A 166 16.17 -18.09 -8.73
CA ALA A 166 17.06 -19.25 -8.73
C ALA A 166 17.90 -19.33 -10.01
N ALA A 167 17.33 -19.01 -11.17
CA ALA A 167 18.06 -18.95 -12.44
C ALA A 167 19.07 -17.80 -12.47
N ASP A 168 18.74 -16.62 -11.89
CA ASP A 168 19.68 -15.53 -11.70
C ASP A 168 20.88 -15.96 -10.82
N ARG A 169 20.62 -16.58 -9.66
CA ARG A 169 21.68 -17.15 -8.81
C ARG A 169 22.56 -18.15 -9.57
N TYR A 170 21.95 -19.05 -10.33
CA TYR A 170 22.66 -20.06 -11.12
C TYR A 170 23.68 -19.44 -12.10
N VAL A 171 23.31 -18.34 -12.76
CA VAL A 171 24.24 -17.60 -13.64
C VAL A 171 25.33 -16.90 -12.84
N ARG A 172 24.98 -16.22 -11.74
CA ARG A 172 25.94 -15.50 -10.88
C ARG A 172 26.97 -16.43 -10.24
N GLU A 173 26.60 -17.67 -9.96
CA GLU A 173 27.48 -18.71 -9.45
C GLU A 173 28.38 -19.35 -10.54
N GLY A 174 28.27 -18.90 -11.80
CA GLY A 174 29.09 -19.40 -12.91
C GLY A 174 28.75 -20.84 -13.31
N LYS A 175 27.52 -21.31 -13.03
CA LYS A 175 27.11 -22.69 -13.35
C LYS A 175 26.71 -22.87 -14.81
N TRP A 176 26.25 -21.82 -15.50
CA TRP A 176 25.74 -21.92 -16.87
C TRP A 176 26.73 -22.45 -17.92
N PRO A 177 28.03 -22.11 -17.89
CA PRO A 177 29.01 -22.76 -18.79
C PRO A 177 29.12 -24.28 -18.63
N LYS A 178 28.61 -24.85 -17.52
CA LYS A 178 28.63 -26.29 -17.23
C LYS A 178 27.35 -27.01 -17.67
N GLY A 179 26.32 -26.28 -18.07
CA GLY A 179 25.04 -26.84 -18.52
C GLY A 179 23.90 -25.83 -18.48
N ASP A 180 22.85 -26.11 -19.23
CA ASP A 180 21.64 -25.28 -19.21
C ASP A 180 20.87 -25.40 -17.89
N TYR A 181 20.12 -24.35 -17.57
CA TYR A 181 19.18 -24.40 -16.45
C TYR A 181 18.02 -25.36 -16.78
N LYS A 182 17.43 -25.97 -15.76
CA LYS A 182 16.30 -26.90 -15.91
C LYS A 182 15.07 -26.20 -16.53
N LEU A 183 14.23 -26.98 -17.20
CA LEU A 183 12.95 -26.49 -17.72
C LEU A 183 12.04 -26.00 -16.58
N THR A 184 11.29 -24.93 -16.83
CA THR A 184 10.38 -24.30 -15.86
C THR A 184 8.95 -24.21 -16.39
N THR A 185 8.04 -23.60 -15.63
CA THR A 185 6.59 -23.72 -15.85
C THR A 185 6.01 -22.50 -16.54
N LYS A 186 5.22 -22.71 -17.59
CA LYS A 186 4.51 -21.64 -18.31
C LYS A 186 3.36 -21.05 -17.46
N LEU A 187 3.24 -19.73 -17.40
CA LEU A 187 2.08 -19.03 -16.79
C LEU A 187 0.88 -18.95 -17.74
N SER A 188 1.09 -18.58 -19.01
CA SER A 188 -0.02 -18.32 -19.92
C SER A 188 -0.96 -19.51 -20.10
N GLY A 189 -2.26 -19.27 -19.98
CA GLY A 189 -3.31 -20.29 -20.07
C GLY A 189 -3.66 -21.00 -18.75
N LYS A 190 -2.93 -20.73 -17.65
CA LYS A 190 -3.20 -21.32 -16.33
C LYS A 190 -4.47 -20.78 -15.68
N ASN A 191 -5.03 -21.56 -14.75
CA ASN A 191 -6.13 -21.13 -13.89
C ASN A 191 -5.57 -20.32 -12.70
N VAL A 192 -6.02 -19.08 -12.55
CA VAL A 192 -5.63 -18.20 -11.45
C VAL A 192 -6.83 -17.98 -10.55
N GLY A 193 -6.75 -18.51 -9.33
CA GLY A 193 -7.74 -18.30 -8.28
C GLY A 193 -7.33 -17.13 -7.38
N ILE A 194 -8.24 -16.17 -7.16
CA ILE A 194 -7.97 -14.98 -6.34
C ILE A 194 -8.86 -15.02 -5.09
N VAL A 195 -8.24 -15.09 -3.90
CA VAL A 195 -8.93 -14.95 -2.61
C VAL A 195 -9.06 -13.47 -2.29
N GLY A 196 -10.26 -12.92 -2.48
CA GLY A 196 -10.55 -11.50 -2.31
C GLY A 196 -10.53 -10.71 -3.61
N LEU A 197 -11.70 -10.53 -4.23
CA LEU A 197 -11.87 -9.71 -5.43
C LEU A 197 -12.23 -8.25 -5.10
N GLY A 198 -11.34 -7.59 -4.34
CA GLY A 198 -11.37 -6.15 -4.09
C GLY A 198 -10.66 -5.35 -5.18
N ARG A 199 -10.22 -4.11 -4.88
CA ARG A 199 -9.46 -3.26 -5.80
C ARG A 199 -8.19 -3.96 -6.33
N ILE A 200 -7.37 -4.46 -5.41
CA ILE A 200 -6.13 -5.19 -5.73
C ILE A 200 -6.44 -6.49 -6.49
N GLY A 201 -7.38 -7.30 -6.00
CA GLY A 201 -7.77 -8.55 -6.67
C GLY A 201 -8.27 -8.34 -8.11
N LEU A 202 -9.04 -7.28 -8.37
CA LEU A 202 -9.47 -6.90 -9.72
C LEU A 202 -8.31 -6.46 -10.61
N ALA A 203 -7.38 -5.67 -10.07
CA ALA A 203 -6.19 -5.22 -10.79
C ALA A 203 -5.27 -6.39 -11.16
N ILE A 204 -5.13 -7.38 -10.27
CA ILE A 204 -4.41 -8.65 -10.52
C ILE A 204 -5.13 -9.45 -11.61
N ALA A 205 -6.45 -9.63 -11.50
CA ALA A 205 -7.25 -10.36 -12.49
C ALA A 205 -7.06 -9.78 -13.90
N LYS A 206 -7.21 -8.46 -14.05
CA LYS A 206 -7.05 -7.75 -15.33
C LYS A 206 -5.68 -8.00 -15.97
N ARG A 207 -4.62 -7.99 -15.15
CA ARG A 207 -3.25 -8.24 -15.62
C ARG A 207 -3.07 -9.71 -16.02
N ALA A 208 -3.55 -10.65 -15.21
CA ALA A 208 -3.46 -12.08 -15.48
C ALA A 208 -4.26 -12.50 -16.73
N GLU A 209 -5.40 -11.86 -17.02
CA GLU A 209 -6.15 -12.06 -18.27
C GLU A 209 -5.33 -11.73 -19.51
N ALA A 210 -4.47 -10.71 -19.46
CA ALA A 210 -3.59 -10.35 -20.58
C ALA A 210 -2.53 -11.45 -20.88
N PHE A 211 -2.23 -12.31 -19.90
CA PHE A 211 -1.41 -13.52 -20.10
C PHE A 211 -2.22 -14.72 -20.63
N GLY A 212 -3.52 -14.55 -20.89
CA GLY A 212 -4.43 -15.62 -21.28
C GLY A 212 -4.82 -16.55 -20.13
N CYS A 213 -4.65 -16.13 -18.88
CA CYS A 213 -5.06 -16.92 -17.72
C CYS A 213 -6.59 -16.96 -17.59
N LYS A 214 -7.11 -18.06 -17.03
CA LYS A 214 -8.53 -18.19 -16.68
C LYS A 214 -8.72 -17.76 -15.22
N ILE A 215 -9.56 -16.75 -14.99
CA ILE A 215 -9.71 -16.18 -13.66
C ILE A 215 -10.92 -16.78 -12.92
N ALA A 216 -10.68 -17.21 -11.70
CA ALA A 216 -11.68 -17.55 -10.71
C ALA A 216 -11.43 -16.76 -9.42
N TYR A 217 -12.45 -16.60 -8.58
CA TYR A 217 -12.30 -15.87 -7.33
C TYR A 217 -13.18 -16.40 -6.21
N ASN A 218 -12.75 -16.11 -5.00
CA ASN A 218 -13.56 -16.21 -3.79
C ASN A 218 -13.73 -14.82 -3.17
N SER A 219 -14.91 -14.58 -2.60
CA SER A 219 -15.21 -13.45 -1.74
C SER A 219 -16.45 -13.73 -0.89
N ARG A 220 -16.63 -12.96 0.18
CA ARG A 220 -17.81 -13.05 1.08
C ARG A 220 -19.15 -13.07 0.32
N SER A 221 -19.25 -12.31 -0.76
CA SER A 221 -20.42 -12.30 -1.64
C SER A 221 -19.97 -12.25 -3.09
N LYS A 222 -20.74 -12.90 -3.98
CA LYS A 222 -20.52 -12.86 -5.43
C LYS A 222 -20.60 -11.41 -5.92
N LYS A 223 -19.65 -10.99 -6.75
CA LYS A 223 -19.64 -9.69 -7.42
C LYS A 223 -20.53 -9.75 -8.65
N SER A 224 -21.45 -8.79 -8.78
CA SER A 224 -22.42 -8.72 -9.88
C SER A 224 -21.83 -8.14 -11.17
N ASN A 225 -20.71 -7.41 -11.06
CA ASN A 225 -20.11 -6.62 -12.13
C ASN A 225 -18.86 -7.26 -12.75
N VAL A 226 -18.66 -8.58 -12.57
CA VAL A 226 -17.52 -9.32 -13.13
C VAL A 226 -17.98 -10.65 -13.71
N ASN A 227 -17.30 -11.10 -14.76
CA ASN A 227 -17.59 -12.36 -15.46
C ASN A 227 -16.70 -13.53 -15.00
N PHE A 228 -15.88 -13.32 -13.97
CA PHE A 228 -15.00 -14.36 -13.42
C PHE A 228 -15.82 -15.45 -12.71
N LYS A 229 -15.30 -16.68 -12.71
CA LYS A 229 -15.96 -17.80 -12.03
C LYS A 229 -15.89 -17.57 -10.51
N TYR A 230 -17.05 -17.52 -9.87
CA TYR A 230 -17.16 -17.39 -8.41
C TYR A 230 -17.15 -18.75 -7.72
N TYR A 231 -16.42 -18.85 -6.62
CA TYR A 231 -16.47 -19.96 -5.67
C TYR A 231 -16.80 -19.43 -4.27
N SER A 232 -17.75 -20.06 -3.59
CA SER A 232 -18.10 -19.74 -2.20
C SER A 232 -17.08 -20.27 -1.19
N SER A 233 -16.32 -21.32 -1.54
CA SER A 233 -15.28 -21.94 -0.72
C SER A 233 -13.89 -21.65 -1.29
N VAL A 234 -12.92 -21.38 -0.41
CA VAL A 234 -11.50 -21.21 -0.79
C VAL A 234 -10.89 -22.56 -1.17
N VAL A 235 -11.33 -23.66 -0.56
CA VAL A 235 -10.89 -25.02 -0.91
C VAL A 235 -11.29 -25.38 -2.35
N ASP A 236 -12.55 -25.09 -2.73
CA ASP A 236 -13.03 -25.37 -4.10
C ASP A 236 -12.34 -24.49 -5.14
N LEU A 237 -12.04 -23.23 -4.77
CA LEU A 237 -11.24 -22.34 -5.59
C LEU A 237 -9.85 -22.93 -5.81
N ALA A 238 -9.17 -23.34 -4.73
CA ALA A 238 -7.83 -23.90 -4.77
C ALA A 238 -7.76 -25.20 -5.59
N ALA A 239 -8.72 -26.10 -5.41
CA ALA A 239 -8.83 -27.34 -6.20
C ALA A 239 -8.97 -27.11 -7.71
N SER A 240 -9.38 -25.91 -8.14
CA SER A 240 -9.54 -25.54 -9.55
C SER A 240 -8.45 -24.59 -10.07
N SER A 241 -7.40 -24.35 -9.29
CA SER A 241 -6.40 -23.31 -9.56
C SER A 241 -5.00 -23.91 -9.76
N ASP A 242 -4.24 -23.35 -10.70
CA ASP A 242 -2.79 -23.59 -10.82
C ASP A 242 -1.98 -22.56 -10.00
N VAL A 243 -2.57 -21.39 -9.77
CA VAL A 243 -2.01 -20.30 -8.98
C VAL A 243 -3.12 -19.79 -8.06
N LEU A 244 -2.88 -19.81 -6.76
CA LEU A 244 -3.77 -19.20 -5.77
C LEU A 244 -3.16 -17.89 -5.26
N VAL A 245 -3.82 -16.76 -5.51
CA VAL A 245 -3.37 -15.43 -5.09
C VAL A 245 -4.20 -14.96 -3.90
N VAL A 246 -3.55 -14.61 -2.80
CA VAL A 246 -4.19 -14.11 -1.58
C VAL A 246 -4.14 -12.58 -1.59
N ALA A 247 -5.31 -11.95 -1.76
CA ALA A 247 -5.46 -10.50 -1.94
C ALA A 247 -6.63 -9.92 -1.09
N CYS A 248 -7.04 -10.62 -0.03
CA CYS A 248 -8.08 -10.19 0.88
C CYS A 248 -7.51 -9.45 2.11
N PRO A 249 -8.29 -8.58 2.76
CA PRO A 249 -7.91 -7.99 4.04
C PRO A 249 -7.82 -9.05 5.13
N LEU A 250 -6.96 -8.83 6.12
CA LEU A 250 -6.93 -9.60 7.36
C LEU A 250 -8.07 -9.17 8.29
N THR A 251 -8.91 -10.13 8.67
CA THR A 251 -9.97 -10.03 9.67
C THR A 251 -9.96 -11.29 10.54
N LYS A 252 -10.84 -11.35 11.54
CA LYS A 252 -10.99 -12.58 12.35
C LYS A 252 -11.42 -13.77 11.48
N GLU A 253 -12.23 -13.53 10.46
CA GLU A 253 -12.77 -14.55 9.57
C GLU A 253 -11.78 -14.97 8.47
N SER A 254 -10.82 -14.12 8.11
CA SER A 254 -9.80 -14.44 7.09
C SER A 254 -8.45 -14.86 7.68
N TYR A 255 -8.32 -14.89 9.01
CA TYR A 255 -7.15 -15.46 9.67
C TYR A 255 -7.01 -16.94 9.30
N HIS A 256 -5.84 -17.31 8.77
CA HIS A 256 -5.53 -18.65 8.26
C HIS A 256 -6.58 -19.16 7.25
N ILE A 257 -7.15 -18.26 6.44
CA ILE A 257 -8.11 -18.63 5.39
C ILE A 257 -7.52 -19.60 4.37
N VAL A 258 -6.19 -19.60 4.22
CA VAL A 258 -5.44 -20.64 3.52
C VAL A 258 -4.77 -21.53 4.56
N ASP A 259 -5.53 -22.50 5.04
CA ASP A 259 -5.07 -23.55 5.94
C ASP A 259 -4.51 -24.76 5.16
N ARG A 260 -4.14 -25.82 5.89
CA ARG A 260 -3.71 -27.09 5.29
C ARG A 260 -4.67 -27.66 4.26
N SER A 261 -5.98 -27.56 4.47
CA SER A 261 -6.97 -28.14 3.55
C SER A 261 -6.96 -27.43 2.20
N VAL A 262 -6.77 -26.11 2.20
CA VAL A 262 -6.61 -25.30 0.99
C VAL A 262 -5.29 -25.63 0.29
N ILE A 263 -4.20 -25.75 1.06
CA ILE A 263 -2.87 -26.08 0.52
C ILE A 263 -2.87 -27.47 -0.14
N ASP A 264 -3.46 -28.46 0.52
CA ASP A 264 -3.56 -29.84 0.00
C ASP A 264 -4.49 -29.91 -1.23
N ALA A 265 -5.57 -29.12 -1.26
CA ALA A 265 -6.45 -29.02 -2.42
C ALA A 265 -5.77 -28.38 -3.63
N LEU A 266 -4.85 -27.43 -3.42
CA LEU A 266 -4.08 -26.77 -4.47
C LEU A 266 -3.03 -27.72 -5.08
N GLY A 267 -2.31 -28.43 -4.22
CA GLY A 267 -1.48 -29.58 -4.61
C GLY A 267 -0.11 -29.27 -5.23
N PRO A 268 0.63 -30.33 -5.64
CA PRO A 268 2.09 -30.29 -5.80
C PRO A 268 2.56 -29.63 -7.10
N LYS A 269 1.65 -29.26 -8.00
CA LYS A 269 1.97 -28.61 -9.29
C LYS A 269 1.63 -27.12 -9.31
N ALA A 270 0.93 -26.65 -8.30
CA ALA A 270 0.41 -25.30 -8.21
C ALA A 270 1.24 -24.46 -7.24
N ILE A 271 1.05 -23.14 -7.29
CA ILE A 271 1.77 -22.19 -6.43
C ILE A 271 0.81 -21.30 -5.65
N ILE A 272 1.26 -20.83 -4.49
CA ILE A 272 0.57 -19.79 -3.71
C ILE A 272 1.32 -18.48 -3.88
N VAL A 273 0.58 -17.37 -4.03
CA VAL A 273 1.13 -16.01 -4.01
C VAL A 273 0.44 -15.21 -2.92
N ASN A 274 1.20 -14.67 -1.97
CA ASN A 274 0.66 -13.85 -0.89
C ASN A 274 1.24 -12.44 -0.92
N ILE A 275 0.35 -11.45 -1.12
CA ILE A 275 0.64 -10.01 -1.09
C ILE A 275 -0.24 -9.28 -0.05
N GLY A 276 -0.95 -10.03 0.79
CA GLY A 276 -1.89 -9.50 1.77
C GLY A 276 -1.25 -9.32 3.16
N ARG A 277 -1.40 -10.34 4.00
CA ARG A 277 -0.77 -10.47 5.31
C ARG A 277 -0.28 -11.91 5.49
N GLY A 278 0.80 -12.11 6.24
CA GLY A 278 1.33 -13.44 6.51
C GLY A 278 0.29 -14.37 7.14
N THR A 279 -0.41 -13.88 8.16
CA THR A 279 -1.46 -14.61 8.91
C THR A 279 -2.73 -14.93 8.10
N LEU A 280 -2.78 -14.67 6.80
CA LEU A 280 -3.83 -15.20 5.93
C LEU A 280 -3.56 -16.67 5.54
N ILE A 281 -2.29 -17.10 5.64
CA ILE A 281 -1.86 -18.47 5.41
C ILE A 281 -1.38 -19.03 6.75
N ASP A 282 -1.70 -20.30 7.03
CA ASP A 282 -1.01 -21.02 8.09
C ASP A 282 0.45 -21.30 7.67
N GLU A 283 1.39 -20.50 8.14
CA GLU A 283 2.78 -20.51 7.66
C GLU A 283 3.48 -21.83 7.98
N LYS A 284 3.10 -22.48 9.09
CA LYS A 284 3.67 -23.78 9.49
C LYS A 284 3.23 -24.86 8.51
N ASP A 285 1.95 -24.91 8.16
CA ASP A 285 1.44 -25.86 7.18
C ASP A 285 1.97 -25.58 5.76
N LEU A 286 2.16 -24.31 5.40
CA LEU A 286 2.79 -23.90 4.14
C LEU A 286 4.24 -24.42 4.03
N VAL A 287 5.08 -24.12 5.02
CA VAL A 287 6.48 -24.56 5.05
C VAL A 287 6.55 -26.08 4.97
N LYS A 288 5.73 -26.77 5.78
CA LYS A 288 5.67 -28.24 5.78
C LYS A 288 5.26 -28.79 4.41
N ALA A 289 4.26 -28.18 3.75
CA ALA A 289 3.82 -28.61 2.43
C ALA A 289 4.88 -28.41 1.35
N LEU A 290 5.67 -27.35 1.42
CA LEU A 290 6.78 -27.11 0.50
C LEU A 290 7.92 -28.11 0.72
N VAL A 291 8.30 -28.38 1.98
CA VAL A 291 9.32 -29.39 2.33
C VAL A 291 8.90 -30.79 1.88
N GLU A 292 7.64 -31.16 2.11
CA GLU A 292 7.08 -32.47 1.74
C GLU A 292 6.68 -32.56 0.26
N ALA A 293 6.93 -31.51 -0.53
CA ALA A 293 6.53 -31.40 -1.93
C ALA A 293 5.03 -31.66 -2.19
N ARG A 294 4.17 -31.40 -1.19
CA ARG A 294 2.70 -31.35 -1.35
C ARG A 294 2.24 -30.09 -2.06
N LEU A 295 3.04 -29.03 -2.01
CA LEU A 295 2.84 -27.77 -2.73
C LEU A 295 4.01 -27.52 -3.70
N GLY A 296 3.70 -27.05 -4.91
CA GLY A 296 4.71 -26.86 -5.96
C GLY A 296 5.65 -25.68 -5.72
N GLY A 297 5.18 -24.60 -5.09
CA GLY A 297 5.98 -23.42 -4.79
C GLY A 297 5.20 -22.27 -4.17
N ALA A 298 5.90 -21.20 -3.77
CA ALA A 298 5.27 -20.03 -3.17
C ALA A 298 6.00 -18.71 -3.50
N GLY A 299 5.24 -17.67 -3.85
CA GLY A 299 5.73 -16.30 -3.95
C GLY A 299 5.19 -15.46 -2.79
N LEU A 300 6.05 -15.05 -1.86
CA LEU A 300 5.64 -14.45 -0.60
C LEU A 300 6.24 -13.05 -0.46
N ASP A 301 5.39 -12.04 -0.35
CA ASP A 301 5.79 -10.68 0.07
C ASP A 301 5.61 -10.45 1.57
N VAL A 302 4.88 -11.33 2.25
CA VAL A 302 4.46 -11.17 3.65
C VAL A 302 4.60 -12.47 4.43
N PHE A 303 4.85 -12.36 5.75
CA PHE A 303 5.15 -13.48 6.67
C PHE A 303 4.42 -13.30 8.01
N GLU A 304 4.17 -14.37 8.75
CA GLU A 304 3.40 -14.29 10.00
C GLU A 304 4.10 -13.41 11.05
N ASN A 305 5.42 -13.51 11.14
CA ASN A 305 6.24 -12.84 12.16
C ASN A 305 7.31 -11.92 11.55
N GLU A 306 6.92 -11.10 10.57
CA GLU A 306 7.80 -10.12 9.94
C GLU A 306 8.57 -9.27 10.96
N PRO A 307 9.89 -9.04 10.78
CA PRO A 307 10.70 -9.38 9.61
C PRO A 307 11.34 -10.79 9.66
N HIS A 308 10.93 -11.66 10.59
CA HIS A 308 11.48 -13.00 10.72
C HIS A 308 10.78 -13.96 9.76
N VAL A 309 11.58 -14.59 8.90
CA VAL A 309 11.12 -15.58 7.90
C VAL A 309 11.59 -16.98 8.32
N PRO A 310 10.77 -18.03 8.17
CA PRO A 310 11.19 -19.41 8.42
C PRO A 310 12.45 -19.77 7.62
N LYS A 311 13.47 -20.27 8.30
CA LYS A 311 14.79 -20.52 7.70
C LYS A 311 14.76 -21.61 6.64
N GLU A 312 13.82 -22.54 6.75
CA GLU A 312 13.57 -23.61 5.80
C GLU A 312 13.31 -23.08 4.39
N LEU A 313 12.70 -21.89 4.28
CA LEU A 313 12.39 -21.28 2.98
C LEU A 313 13.62 -20.73 2.25
N PHE A 314 14.72 -20.44 2.94
CA PHE A 314 15.90 -19.79 2.34
C PHE A 314 16.65 -20.70 1.36
N GLU A 315 16.62 -22.01 1.60
CA GLU A 315 17.30 -23.01 0.77
C GLU A 315 16.45 -23.51 -0.41
N MET A 316 15.20 -23.02 -0.53
CA MET A 316 14.24 -23.51 -1.53
C MET A 316 14.33 -22.71 -2.84
N ASP A 317 14.53 -23.40 -3.97
CA ASP A 317 14.48 -22.79 -5.31
C ASP A 317 13.05 -22.61 -5.85
N ASN A 318 12.06 -23.28 -5.25
CA ASN A 318 10.65 -23.18 -5.64
C ASN A 318 9.89 -22.09 -4.87
N VAL A 319 10.60 -21.21 -4.16
CA VAL A 319 10.00 -20.06 -3.48
C VAL A 319 10.67 -18.75 -3.88
N VAL A 320 9.91 -17.66 -3.80
CA VAL A 320 10.39 -16.28 -3.94
C VAL A 320 9.95 -15.52 -2.71
N LEU A 321 10.90 -14.89 -2.02
CA LEU A 321 10.70 -14.23 -0.74
C LEU A 321 11.04 -12.75 -0.90
N LEU A 322 10.11 -11.87 -0.55
CA LEU A 322 10.28 -10.42 -0.63
C LEU A 322 9.97 -9.78 0.74
N PRO A 323 10.67 -8.69 1.11
CA PRO A 323 10.53 -8.08 2.43
C PRO A 323 9.40 -7.03 2.47
N HIS A 324 8.16 -7.43 2.18
CA HIS A 324 6.96 -6.58 2.23
C HIS A 324 7.08 -5.30 1.40
N VAL A 325 7.35 -5.48 0.10
CA VAL A 325 7.60 -4.42 -0.87
C VAL A 325 6.43 -4.14 -1.80
N GLY A 326 5.24 -4.70 -1.54
CA GLY A 326 4.01 -4.53 -2.34
C GLY A 326 3.73 -3.10 -2.83
N SER A 327 3.89 -2.11 -1.95
CA SER A 327 3.72 -0.68 -2.29
C SER A 327 5.04 0.09 -2.37
N GLY A 328 6.17 -0.62 -2.43
CA GLY A 328 7.52 -0.12 -2.16
C GLY A 328 8.20 0.68 -3.28
N THR A 329 7.44 1.38 -4.12
CA THR A 329 7.99 2.27 -5.17
C THR A 329 8.04 3.71 -4.66
N TRP A 330 8.84 4.57 -5.31
CA TRP A 330 8.95 5.96 -4.87
C TRP A 330 7.64 6.73 -5.12
N GLU A 331 7.02 6.49 -6.26
CA GLU A 331 5.78 7.09 -6.74
C GLU A 331 4.62 6.78 -5.78
N THR A 332 4.34 5.50 -5.55
CA THR A 332 3.25 5.08 -4.65
C THR A 332 3.51 5.53 -3.23
N ARG A 333 4.74 5.38 -2.71
CA ARG A 333 5.04 5.80 -1.33
C ARG A 333 4.90 7.32 -1.16
N LYS A 334 5.22 8.10 -2.19
CA LYS A 334 4.99 9.54 -2.19
C LYS A 334 3.49 9.87 -2.18
N GLU A 335 2.69 9.25 -3.04
CA GLU A 335 1.23 9.48 -3.07
C GLU A 335 0.55 9.09 -1.74
N MET A 336 0.96 7.96 -1.16
CA MET A 336 0.50 7.56 0.18
C MET A 336 0.88 8.60 1.24
N ALA A 337 2.08 9.18 1.17
CA ALA A 337 2.56 10.16 2.13
C ALA A 337 1.77 11.47 2.01
N ASP A 338 1.57 11.94 0.78
CA ASP A 338 0.76 13.12 0.47
C ASP A 338 -0.67 12.96 0.99
N LEU A 339 -1.24 11.75 0.92
CA LEU A 339 -2.57 11.46 1.41
C LEU A 339 -2.65 11.44 2.95
N VAL A 340 -1.63 10.90 3.63
CA VAL A 340 -1.52 11.00 5.10
C VAL A 340 -1.44 12.46 5.54
N ILE A 341 -0.57 13.25 4.91
CA ILE A 341 -0.40 14.68 5.19
C ILE A 341 -1.72 15.41 4.94
N GLY A 342 -2.34 15.19 3.77
CA GLY A 342 -3.58 15.85 3.37
C GLY A 342 -4.75 15.55 4.30
N ASN A 343 -4.86 14.32 4.82
CA ASN A 343 -5.89 13.98 5.82
C ASN A 343 -5.67 14.71 7.15
N LEU A 344 -4.42 14.78 7.64
CA LEU A 344 -4.10 15.52 8.86
C LEU A 344 -4.37 17.02 8.69
N GLU A 345 -3.96 17.61 7.57
CA GLU A 345 -4.22 19.01 7.25
C GLU A 345 -5.72 19.30 7.13
N ALA A 346 -6.46 18.44 6.44
CA ALA A 346 -7.91 18.58 6.29
C ALA A 346 -8.60 18.54 7.65
N TYR A 347 -8.25 17.57 8.50
CA TYR A 347 -8.81 17.42 9.84
C TYR A 347 -8.62 18.68 10.69
N PHE A 348 -7.38 19.14 10.83
CA PHE A 348 -7.08 20.30 11.67
C PHE A 348 -7.50 21.64 11.06
N SER A 349 -7.73 21.69 9.75
CA SER A 349 -8.36 22.82 9.07
C SER A 349 -9.90 22.77 9.07
N LYS A 350 -10.51 21.79 9.76
CA LYS A 350 -11.96 21.57 9.79
C LYS A 350 -12.59 21.39 8.40
N LYS A 351 -11.86 20.75 7.50
CA LYS A 351 -12.31 20.34 6.16
C LYS A 351 -12.68 18.85 6.16
N PRO A 352 -13.49 18.39 5.20
CA PRO A 352 -13.76 16.95 5.03
C PRO A 352 -12.45 16.17 4.84
N LEU A 353 -12.36 15.01 5.50
CA LEU A 353 -11.27 14.06 5.32
C LEU A 353 -11.23 13.55 3.88
N LEU A 354 -10.03 13.28 3.37
CA LEU A 354 -9.84 12.82 2.00
C LEU A 354 -10.21 11.34 1.86
N THR A 355 -9.79 10.53 2.83
CA THR A 355 -9.98 9.08 2.84
C THR A 355 -10.35 8.55 4.23
N PRO A 356 -11.50 8.98 4.79
CA PRO A 356 -11.99 8.47 6.06
C PRO A 356 -12.36 6.99 5.95
N VAL A 357 -12.16 6.27 7.06
CA VAL A 357 -12.66 4.91 7.28
C VAL A 357 -13.94 5.01 8.10
N GLU A 358 -14.99 4.32 7.65
CA GLU A 358 -16.31 4.27 8.31
C GLU A 358 -16.39 3.32 9.51
#